data_AF-A0A7V6J213-F1
#
_entry.id   AF-A0A7V6J213-F1
#
_cell.length_a   1.000
_cell.length_b   1.000
_cell.length_c   1.000
_cell.angle_alpha   90.00
_cell.angle_beta   90.00
_cell.angle_gamma   90.00
#
_symmetry.space_group_name_H-M   'P 1'
#
loop_
_entity.id
_entity.type
_entity.pdbx_description
1 polymer ?
#
loop_
_entity_poly.entity_id
_entity_poly.type
_entity_poly.pdbx_seq_one_letter_code
_entity_poly.pdbx_strand_id
1 'polypeptide(L)'
;FLSVFIIGVIIKFGNMNEFTLTITTFLRYMSLINIGLGVFNLIPIPPLDGSKILGAILPERAYFKYMQYERYGFIILMVLLVSGILFIPLVAIQTWIIGLNETIVNFILQIR
;
A
#
# COMPACT_ATOMS: atom_id res chain seq x y z
N PHE A 1 0.44 7.46 -5.80
CA PHE A 1 1.21 8.54 -6.44
C PHE A 1 0.30 9.50 -7.21
N LEU A 2 -0.37 9.08 -8.30
CA LEU A 2 -1.19 9.98 -9.12
C LEU A 2 -2.26 10.76 -8.33
N SER A 3 -3.00 10.09 -7.44
CA SER A 3 -3.99 10.73 -6.56
C SER A 3 -3.37 11.83 -5.68
N VAL A 4 -2.25 11.54 -5.02
CA VAL A 4 -1.50 12.50 -4.19
C VAL A 4 -0.97 13.67 -5.03
N PHE A 5 -0.50 13.39 -6.25
CA PHE A 5 -0.04 14.42 -7.18
C PHE A 5 -1.17 15.38 -7.57
N ILE A 6 -2.36 14.85 -7.91
CA ILE A 6 -3.53 15.67 -8.23
C ILE A 6 -3.95 16.51 -7.01
N ILE A 7 -3.92 15.94 -5.80
CA ILE A 7 -4.16 16.70 -4.57
C ILE A 7 -3.16 17.87 -4.46
N GLY A 8 -1.86 17.62 -4.67
CA GLY A 8 -0.84 18.67 -4.66
C GLY A 8 -1.10 19.78 -5.69
N VAL A 9 -1.53 19.42 -6.91
CA VAL A 9 -1.90 20.40 -7.95
C VAL A 9 -3.10 21.25 -7.52
N ILE A 10 -4.12 20.63 -6.93
CA ILE A 10 -5.30 21.34 -6.40
C ILE A 10 -4.91 22.27 -5.26
N ILE A 11 -4.00 21.84 -4.36
CA ILE A 11 -3.51 22.68 -3.27
C ILE A 11 -2.74 23.90 -3.79
N LYS A 12 -1.91 23.70 -4.83
CA LYS A 12 -1.06 24.77 -5.36
C LYS A 12 -1.79 25.78 -6.25
N PHE A 13 -2.67 25.29 -7.13
CA PHE A 13 -3.29 26.10 -8.18
C PHE A 13 -4.81 26.21 -8.07
N GLY A 14 -5.45 25.35 -7.27
CA GLY A 14 -6.90 25.32 -7.10
C GLY A 14 -7.39 26.36 -6.09
N ASN A 15 -8.66 26.71 -6.21
CA ASN A 15 -9.35 27.52 -5.20
C ASN A 15 -9.90 26.60 -4.10
N MET A 16 -9.75 26.99 -2.83
CA MET A 16 -10.22 26.22 -1.68
C MET A 16 -11.73 26.42 -1.49
N ASN A 17 -12.52 25.65 -2.23
CA ASN A 17 -13.98 25.62 -2.15
C ASN A 17 -14.47 24.25 -1.64
N GLU A 18 -15.74 24.17 -1.24
CA GLU A 18 -16.38 22.92 -0.80
C GLU A 18 -16.23 21.77 -1.82
N PHE A 19 -16.30 22.11 -3.11
CA PHE A 19 -16.12 21.15 -4.20
C PHE A 19 -14.70 20.56 -4.23
N THR A 20 -13.66 21.39 -4.12
CA THR A 20 -12.27 20.92 -4.13
C THR A 20 -11.94 20.15 -2.85
N LEU A 21 -12.53 20.50 -1.71
CA LEU A 21 -12.41 19.74 -0.46
C LEU A 21 -13.01 18.33 -0.59
N THR A 22 -14.16 18.21 -1.26
CA THR A 22 -14.80 16.92 -1.51
C THR A 22 -13.93 16.02 -2.40
N ILE A 23 -13.39 16.58 -3.50
CA ILE A 23 -12.49 15.85 -4.41
C ILE A 23 -11.20 15.43 -3.72
N THR A 24 -10.56 16.34 -2.98
CA THR A 24 -9.30 16.03 -2.27
C THR A 24 -9.51 14.94 -1.24
N THR A 25 -10.63 14.97 -0.51
CA THR A 25 -11.00 13.91 0.44
C THR A 25 -11.19 12.57 -0.25
N PHE A 26 -11.92 12.54 -1.36
CA PHE A 26 -12.11 11.33 -2.16
C PHE A 26 -10.78 10.76 -2.66
N LEU A 27 -9.92 11.60 -3.24
CA LEU A 27 -8.59 11.20 -3.73
C LEU A 27 -7.69 10.69 -2.60
N ARG A 28 -7.82 11.25 -1.39
CA ARG A 28 -7.08 10.80 -0.21
C ARG A 28 -7.50 9.41 0.21
N TYR A 29 -8.80 9.13 0.30
CA TYR A 29 -9.28 7.77 0.57
C TYR A 29 -8.89 6.78 -0.53
N MET A 30 -8.98 7.19 -1.79
CA MET A 30 -8.55 6.38 -2.92
C MET A 30 -7.05 6.05 -2.83
N SER A 31 -6.21 7.01 -2.44
CA SER A 31 -4.79 6.77 -2.17
C SER A 31 -4.56 5.81 -1.01
N LEU A 32 -5.26 6.01 0.10
CA LEU A 32 -5.17 5.17 1.29
C LEU A 32 -5.49 3.71 0.96
N ILE A 33 -6.61 3.46 0.28
CA ILE A 33 -7.03 2.10 -0.08
C ILE A 33 -6.02 1.45 -1.04
N ASN A 34 -5.61 2.14 -2.11
CA ASN A 34 -4.68 1.57 -3.09
C ASN A 34 -3.31 1.25 -2.48
N ILE A 35 -2.76 2.15 -1.67
CA ILE A 35 -1.47 1.91 -1.00
C ILE A 35 -1.64 0.80 0.05
N GLY A 36 -2.73 0.78 0.80
CA GLY A 36 -3.01 -0.28 1.78
C GLY A 36 -3.07 -1.66 1.12
N LEU A 37 -3.81 -1.78 0.01
CA LEU A 37 -3.88 -3.02 -0.77
C LEU A 37 -2.51 -3.40 -1.37
N GLY A 38 -1.76 -2.43 -1.87
CA GLY A 38 -0.41 -2.65 -2.39
C GLY A 38 0.54 -3.19 -1.33
N VAL A 39 0.58 -2.57 -0.15
CA VAL A 39 1.41 -3.03 0.98
C VAL A 39 0.97 -4.41 1.46
N PHE A 40 -0.35 -4.65 1.57
CA PHE A 40 -0.87 -5.95 1.93
C PHE A 40 -0.45 -7.04 0.92
N ASN A 41 -0.52 -6.75 -0.37
CA ASN A 41 -0.10 -7.68 -1.43
C ASN A 41 1.40 -7.97 -1.43
N LEU A 42 2.24 -7.17 -0.78
CA LEU A 42 3.68 -7.43 -0.66
C LEU A 42 4.02 -8.43 0.47
N ILE A 43 3.06 -8.80 1.32
CA ILE A 43 3.30 -9.81 2.35
C ILE A 43 3.62 -11.15 1.67
N PRO A 44 4.74 -11.82 2.03
CA PRO A 44 5.17 -13.07 1.41
C PRO A 44 4.40 -14.28 1.97
N ILE A 45 3.07 -14.26 1.84
CA ILE A 45 2.17 -15.33 2.27
C ILE A 45 1.19 -15.62 1.12
N PRO A 46 1.08 -16.85 0.62
CA PRO A 46 0.10 -17.18 -0.42
C PRO A 46 -1.33 -16.94 0.08
N PRO A 47 -2.26 -16.41 -0.73
CA PRO A 47 -2.17 -16.20 -2.19
C PRO A 47 -1.66 -14.82 -2.64
N LEU A 48 -1.11 -14.02 -1.72
CA LEU A 48 -0.69 -12.63 -2.00
C LEU A 48 0.49 -12.58 -2.98
N ASP A 49 0.60 -11.51 -3.77
CA ASP A 49 1.61 -11.41 -4.82
C ASP A 49 3.06 -11.42 -4.29
N GLY A 50 3.29 -10.98 -3.06
CA GLY A 50 4.58 -11.06 -2.37
C GLY A 50 5.10 -12.49 -2.22
N SER A 51 4.21 -13.48 -2.17
CA SER A 51 4.59 -14.90 -2.17
C SER A 51 5.23 -15.33 -3.49
N LYS A 52 4.78 -14.76 -4.62
CA LYS A 52 5.34 -15.02 -5.95
C LYS A 52 6.69 -14.34 -6.10
N ILE A 53 6.84 -13.13 -5.57
CA ILE A 53 8.13 -12.41 -5.51
C ILE A 53 9.14 -13.21 -4.71
N LEU A 54 8.77 -13.70 -3.53
CA LEU A 54 9.63 -14.58 -2.74
C LEU A 54 9.97 -15.86 -3.50
N GLY A 55 8.97 -16.47 -4.16
CA GLY A 55 9.16 -17.67 -4.97
C GLY A 55 10.16 -17.49 -6.12
N ALA A 56 10.19 -16.32 -6.75
CA ALA A 56 11.14 -15.99 -7.82
C ALA A 56 12.59 -15.82 -7.34
N ILE A 57 12.79 -15.50 -6.07
CA ILE A 57 14.12 -15.32 -5.46
C ILE A 57 14.63 -16.64 -4.88
N LEU A 58 13.73 -17.56 -4.50
CA LEU A 58 14.10 -18.83 -3.88
C LEU A 58 14.68 -19.83 -4.89
N PRO A 59 15.72 -20.62 -4.51
CA PRO A 59 16.17 -21.75 -5.32
C PRO A 59 15.08 -22.83 -5.39
N GLU A 60 15.01 -23.55 -6.51
CA GLU A 60 13.94 -24.51 -6.83
C GLU A 60 13.56 -25.45 -5.66
N ARG A 61 14.55 -26.00 -4.96
CA ARG A 61 14.30 -26.91 -3.82
C ARG A 61 13.54 -26.25 -2.67
N ALA A 62 13.80 -24.97 -2.41
CA ALA A 62 13.10 -24.20 -1.38
C ALA A 62 11.72 -23.77 -1.88
N TYR A 63 11.60 -23.43 -3.17
CA TYR A 63 10.32 -23.11 -3.80
C TYR A 63 9.32 -24.28 -3.73
N PHE A 64 9.74 -25.51 -4.07
CA PHE A 64 8.87 -26.68 -3.97
C PHE A 64 8.38 -26.93 -2.53
N LYS A 65 9.25 -26.77 -1.53
CA LYS A 65 8.83 -26.86 -0.11
C LYS A 65 7.87 -25.75 0.26
N TYR A 66 8.12 -24.52 -0.20
CA TYR A 66 7.25 -23.38 0.06
C TYR A 66 5.85 -23.56 -0.55
N MET A 67 5.76 -24.05 -1.78
CA MET A 67 4.48 -24.37 -2.44
C MET A 67 3.68 -25.47 -1.72
N GLN A 68 4.32 -26.42 -1.03
CA GLN A 68 3.60 -27.41 -0.23
C GLN A 68 2.78 -26.78 0.91
N TYR A 69 3.21 -25.61 1.39
CA TYR A 69 2.52 -24.83 2.42
C TYR A 69 1.50 -23.84 1.85
N GLU A 70 1.37 -23.73 0.53
CA GLU A 70 0.40 -22.84 -0.12
C GLU A 70 -1.03 -23.11 0.37
N ARG A 71 -1.39 -24.38 0.57
CA ARG A 71 -2.70 -24.77 1.11
C ARG A 71 -3.02 -24.18 2.49
N TYR A 72 -1.99 -23.90 3.29
CA TYR A 72 -2.13 -23.33 4.63
C TYR A 72 -1.98 -21.80 4.61
N GLY A 73 -1.46 -21.23 3.53
CA GLY A 73 -1.19 -19.79 3.41
C GLY A 73 -2.43 -18.94 3.68
N PHE A 74 -3.57 -19.30 3.09
CA PHE A 74 -4.84 -18.61 3.33
C PHE A 74 -5.28 -18.65 4.80
N ILE A 75 -5.15 -19.80 5.46
CA ILE A 75 -5.54 -19.98 6.86
C ILE A 75 -4.62 -19.15 7.77
N ILE A 76 -3.31 -19.21 7.52
CA ILE A 76 -2.30 -18.43 8.26
C ILE A 76 -2.59 -16.93 8.10
N LEU A 77 -2.87 -16.48 6.87
CA LEU A 77 -3.22 -15.09 6.60
C LEU A 77 -4.46 -14.64 7.38
N MET A 78 -5.51 -15.47 7.41
CA MET A 78 -6.73 -15.16 8.17
C MET A 78 -6.46 -15.07 9.67
N VAL A 79 -5.67 -15.98 10.25
CA VAL A 79 -5.27 -15.93 11.66
C VAL A 79 -4.47 -14.66 11.96
N LEU A 80 -3.53 -14.30 11.08
CA LEU A 80 -2.72 -13.08 11.23
C LEU A 80 -3.57 -11.80 11.13
N LEU A 81 -4.61 -11.80 10.29
CA LEU A 81 -5.53 -10.67 10.18
C LEU A 81 -6.42 -10.54 11.42
N VAL A 82 -7.03 -11.64 11.87
CA VAL A 82 -7.93 -11.65 13.04
C VAL A 82 -7.17 -11.37 14.34
N SER A 83 -5.92 -11.84 14.46
CA SER A 83 -5.07 -11.53 15.62
C SER A 83 -4.63 -10.06 15.69
N GLY A 84 -4.78 -9.29 14.60
CA GLY A 84 -4.42 -7.87 14.55
C GLY A 84 -2.91 -7.60 14.51
N ILE A 85 -2.06 -8.64 14.49
CA ILE A 85 -0.60 -8.49 14.56
C ILE A 85 -0.04 -7.74 13.34
N LEU A 86 -0.72 -7.86 12.19
CA LEU A 86 -0.36 -7.18 10.96
C LEU A 86 -0.76 -5.70 10.94
N PHE A 87 -1.67 -5.25 11.83
CA PHE A 87 -2.22 -3.90 11.77
C PHE A 87 -1.15 -2.82 11.94
N ILE A 88 -0.36 -2.91 13.02
CA ILE A 88 0.70 -1.95 13.34
C ILE A 88 1.74 -1.83 12.20
N PRO A 89 2.38 -2.93 11.73
CA PRO A 89 3.37 -2.84 10.66
C PRO A 89 2.76 -2.38 9.33
N LEU A 90 1.54 -2.82 8.98
CA LEU A 90 0.87 -2.38 7.76
C LEU A 90 0.61 -0.87 7.75
N VAL A 91 0.06 -0.34 8.85
CA VAL A 91 -0.20 1.10 8.99
C VAL A 91 1.11 1.89 8.98
N ALA A 92 2.16 1.40 9.65
CA ALA A 92 3.47 2.05 9.64
C ALA A 92 4.05 2.15 8.23
N ILE A 93 4.03 1.07 7.44
CA ILE A 93 4.53 1.08 6.07
C ILE A 93 3.64 1.95 5.17
N GLN A 94 2.32 1.84 5.30
CA GLN A 94 1.36 2.63 4.52
C GLN A 94 1.56 4.14 4.76
N THR A 95 1.69 4.55 6.02
CA THR A 95 1.90 5.97 6.39
C THR A 95 3.26 6.46 5.89
N TRP A 96 4.31 5.65 5.99
CA TRP A 96 5.61 5.97 5.40
C TRP A 96 5.53 6.19 3.89
N ILE A 97 4.88 5.28 3.15
CA ILE A 97 4.74 5.40 1.69
C ILE A 97 3.92 6.63 1.30
N ILE A 98 2.85 6.94 2.04
CA ILE A 98 2.05 8.14 1.81
C ILE A 98 2.88 9.39 2.07
N GLY A 99 3.60 9.46 3.19
CA GLY A 99 4.47 10.58 3.52
C GLY A 99 5.60 10.78 2.49
N LEU A 100 6.18 9.69 1.98
CA LEU A 100 7.14 9.75 0.88
C LEU A 100 6.50 10.31 -0.39
N ASN A 101 5.31 9.84 -0.77
CA ASN A 101 4.59 10.37 -1.93
C ASN A 101 4.29 11.87 -1.77
N GLU A 102 3.81 12.29 -0.59
CA GLU A 102 3.55 13.70 -0.28
C GLU A 102 4.83 14.54 -0.34
N THR A 103 5.93 14.05 0.22
CA THR A 103 7.25 14.73 0.18
C THR A 103 7.72 14.91 -1.26
N ILE A 104 7.62 13.87 -2.09
CA ILE A 104 7.99 13.93 -3.51
C ILE A 104 7.11 14.94 -4.25
N VAL A 105 5.80 14.92 -4.02
CA VAL A 105 4.86 15.85 -4.66
C VAL A 105 5.13 17.29 -4.23
N ASN A 106 5.35 17.54 -2.94
CA ASN A 106 5.68 18.86 -2.41
C ASN A 106 7.00 19.39 -2.99
N PHE A 107 7.99 18.51 -3.13
CA PHE A 107 9.26 18.85 -3.78
C PHE A 107 9.07 19.22 -5.26
N ILE A 108 8.36 18.39 -6.03
CA ILE A 108 8.11 18.61 -7.47
C ILE A 108 7.31 19.91 -7.69
N LEU A 109 6.25 20.08 -6.92
CA LEU A 109 5.36 21.22 -7.05
C LEU A 109 5.89 22.44 -6.30
N GLN A 110 7.03 22.36 -5.59
CA GLN A 110 7.59 23.45 -4.79
C GLN A 110 6.53 24.09 -3.87
N ILE A 111 5.67 23.24 -3.29
CA ILE A 111 4.68 23.65 -2.31
C ILE A 111 5.45 23.83 -1.00
N ARG A 112 5.41 25.04 -0.44
CA ARG A 112 6.08 25.39 0.82
C ARG A 112 5.29 24.91 2.02
#